data_AF-A0A8C3AVD6-F1
#
_entry.id   AF-A0A8C3AVD6-F1
#
_cell.length_a   1.000
_cell.length_b   1.000
_cell.length_c   1.000
_cell.angle_alpha   90.00
_cell.angle_beta   90.00
_cell.angle_gamma   90.00
#
_symmetry.space_group_name_H-M   'P 1'
#
loop_
_entity.id
_entity.type
_entity.pdbx_description
1 polymer ?
#
loop_
_entity_poly.entity_id
_entity_poly.type
_entity_poly.pdbx_seq_one_letter_code
_entity_poly.pdbx_strand_id
1 'polypeptide(L)'
;MLKEPSLIPDQMLAKHIYQCTINDCCYGPLVDCIKHAIGQEHEVLLCDKLKERNLSFLDENQLRVMGYDKTPDIILEVPIAVEGHIVHWIESKASFGDDHSHRTYLNEQFWSYWNRFGPGLVIYWYGFIEELDCQRDRGILLKDCFPTDIVLCNAAQQDGPPQEPE
;
A
#
# COMPACT_ATOMS: atom_id res chain seq x y z
N MET A 1 0.03 8.42 -31.35
CA MET A 1 -0.83 9.54 -31.74
C MET A 1 -1.46 10.24 -30.53
N LEU A 2 -2.21 9.59 -29.64
CA LEU A 2 -2.84 10.28 -28.48
C LEU A 2 -1.85 10.73 -27.39
N LYS A 3 -0.73 10.03 -27.21
CA LYS A 3 0.34 10.41 -26.26
C LYS A 3 1.23 11.56 -26.76
N GLU A 4 1.22 11.83 -28.06
CA GLU A 4 2.08 12.84 -28.70
C GLU A 4 1.23 13.65 -29.70
N PRO A 5 0.45 14.63 -29.20
CA PRO A 5 -0.46 15.42 -30.03
C PRO A 5 0.27 16.19 -31.15
N SER A 6 1.57 16.44 -30.99
CA SER A 6 2.45 17.06 -32.00
C SER A 6 2.58 16.27 -33.31
N LEU A 7 2.29 14.97 -33.30
CA LEU A 7 2.34 14.10 -34.49
C LEU A 7 1.06 14.15 -35.32
N ILE A 8 0.03 14.88 -34.89
CA ILE A 8 -1.24 14.98 -35.57
C ILE A 8 -1.13 16.04 -36.68
N PRO A 9 -1.34 15.68 -37.96
CA PRO A 9 -1.17 16.62 -39.08
C PRO A 9 -2.12 17.81 -39.04
N ASP A 10 -3.35 17.60 -38.55
CA ASP A 10 -4.33 18.67 -38.33
C ASP A 10 -3.96 19.43 -37.05
N GLN A 11 -3.48 20.66 -37.23
CA GLN A 11 -3.02 21.53 -36.14
C GLN A 11 -4.13 21.94 -35.17
N MET A 12 -5.37 22.07 -35.64
CA MET A 12 -6.51 22.39 -34.78
C MET A 12 -6.88 21.19 -33.92
N LEU A 13 -6.92 20.00 -34.52
CA LEU A 13 -7.13 18.76 -33.80
C LEU A 13 -6.01 18.48 -32.78
N ALA A 14 -4.75 18.69 -33.17
CA ALA A 14 -3.59 18.57 -32.29
C ALA A 14 -3.73 19.47 -31.05
N LYS A 15 -4.13 20.74 -31.26
CA LYS A 15 -4.34 21.70 -30.18
C LYS A 15 -5.50 21.31 -29.26
N HIS A 16 -6.61 20.84 -29.82
CA HIS A 16 -7.77 20.40 -29.02
C HIS A 16 -7.42 19.17 -28.16
N ILE A 17 -6.77 18.17 -28.74
CA ILE A 17 -6.35 16.97 -28.00
C ILE A 17 -5.34 17.31 -26.91
N TYR A 18 -4.39 18.20 -27.21
CA TYR A 18 -3.48 18.73 -26.19
C TYR A 18 -4.27 19.35 -25.04
N GLN A 19 -5.18 20.30 -25.31
CA GLN A 19 -6.00 20.94 -24.27
C GLN A 19 -6.86 19.95 -23.48
N CYS A 20 -7.47 18.95 -24.12
CA CYS A 20 -8.21 17.91 -23.43
C CYS A 20 -7.29 17.12 -22.47
N THR A 21 -6.07 16.81 -22.89
CA THR A 21 -5.10 16.07 -22.07
C THR A 21 -4.67 16.86 -20.83
N ILE A 22 -4.33 18.15 -20.99
CA ILE A 22 -3.87 18.95 -19.83
C ILE A 22 -5.00 19.26 -18.86
N ASN A 23 -6.22 19.40 -19.37
CA ASN A 23 -7.41 19.73 -18.58
C ASN A 23 -8.17 18.48 -18.09
N ASP A 24 -7.69 17.27 -18.39
CA ASP A 24 -8.30 16.04 -17.88
C ASP A 24 -8.16 16.00 -16.35
N CYS A 25 -9.29 16.09 -15.68
CA CYS A 25 -9.37 16.14 -14.22
C CYS A 25 -9.26 14.78 -13.53
N CYS A 26 -9.16 13.69 -14.29
CA CYS A 26 -9.08 12.33 -13.77
C CYS A 26 -7.74 11.65 -14.06
N TYR A 27 -7.27 11.76 -15.31
CA TYR A 27 -6.10 11.03 -15.84
C TYR A 27 -5.12 11.94 -16.59
N GLY A 28 -5.25 13.26 -16.40
CA GLY A 28 -4.31 14.23 -16.94
C GLY A 28 -2.97 14.19 -16.20
N PRO A 29 -1.88 14.62 -16.87
CA PRO A 29 -0.53 14.60 -16.27
C PRO A 29 -0.43 15.44 -14.99
N LEU A 30 -1.20 16.53 -14.88
CA LEU A 30 -1.25 17.34 -13.66
C LEU A 30 -1.88 16.57 -12.48
N VAL A 31 -2.96 15.85 -12.76
CA VAL A 31 -3.66 15.05 -11.74
C VAL A 31 -2.79 13.88 -11.30
N ASP A 32 -2.07 13.24 -12.22
CA ASP A 32 -1.12 12.19 -11.90
C ASP A 32 0.03 12.71 -11.02
N CYS A 33 0.59 13.89 -11.33
CA CYS A 33 1.58 14.54 -10.48
C CYS A 33 1.05 14.82 -9.07
N ILE A 34 -0.19 15.30 -8.96
CA ILE A 34 -0.84 15.55 -7.66
C ILE A 34 -1.03 14.25 -6.88
N LYS A 35 -1.57 13.20 -7.53
CA LYS A 35 -1.75 11.87 -6.91
C LYS A 35 -0.42 11.30 -6.42
N HIS A 36 0.63 11.43 -7.22
CA HIS A 36 1.96 10.98 -6.85
C HIS A 36 2.51 11.74 -5.64
N ALA A 37 2.42 13.07 -5.62
CA ALA A 37 2.87 13.87 -4.50
C ALA A 37 2.10 13.55 -3.21
N ILE A 38 0.77 13.42 -3.28
CA ILE A 38 -0.07 13.04 -2.14
C ILE A 38 0.27 11.62 -1.65
N GLY A 39 0.55 10.68 -2.57
CA GLY A 39 1.01 9.33 -2.21
C GLY A 39 2.29 9.36 -1.38
N GLN A 40 3.30 10.10 -1.85
CA GLN A 40 4.58 10.27 -1.15
C GLN A 40 4.38 10.91 0.23
N GLU A 41 3.52 11.93 0.36
CA GLU A 41 3.23 12.56 1.65
C GLU A 41 2.66 11.55 2.66
N HIS A 42 1.79 10.63 2.22
CA HIS A 42 1.21 9.62 3.10
C HIS A 42 2.17 8.48 3.44
N GLU A 43 3.10 8.12 2.55
CA GLU A 43 4.20 7.21 2.87
C GLU A 43 5.14 7.80 3.93
N VAL A 44 5.46 9.10 3.83
CA VAL A 44 6.23 9.83 4.84
C VAL A 44 5.47 9.87 6.17
N LEU A 45 4.18 10.19 6.15
CA LEU A 45 3.32 10.15 7.34
C LEU A 45 3.30 8.76 7.99
N LEU A 46 3.20 7.69 7.20
CA LEU A 46 3.25 6.32 7.68
C LEU A 46 4.59 6.03 8.38
N CYS A 47 5.71 6.40 7.77
CA CYS A 47 7.04 6.26 8.38
C CYS A 47 7.13 6.99 9.72
N ASP A 48 6.62 8.21 9.80
CA ASP A 48 6.64 8.99 11.04
C ASP A 48 5.77 8.35 12.12
N LYS A 49 4.58 7.84 11.77
CA LYS A 49 3.71 7.09 12.70
C LYS A 49 4.37 5.81 13.23
N LEU A 50 5.08 5.07 12.37
CA LEU A 50 5.84 3.89 12.79
C LEU A 50 6.97 4.26 13.76
N LYS A 51 7.72 5.34 13.47
CA LYS A 51 8.79 5.85 14.35
C LYS A 51 8.25 6.34 15.69
N GLU A 52 7.15 7.08 15.71
CA GLU A 52 6.46 7.53 16.94
C GLU A 52 6.09 6.34 17.85
N ARG A 53 5.79 5.17 17.26
CA ARG A 53 5.47 3.94 17.98
C ARG A 53 6.69 3.04 18.27
N ASN A 54 7.90 3.47 17.90
CA ASN A 54 9.14 2.70 18.00
C ASN A 54 9.07 1.32 17.32
N LEU A 55 8.39 1.25 16.16
CA LEU A 55 8.34 0.04 15.34
C LEU A 55 9.54 0.01 14.40
N SER A 56 10.19 -1.15 14.27
CA SER A 56 11.33 -1.33 13.36
C SER A 56 10.84 -1.80 11.99
N PHE A 57 11.32 -1.16 10.93
CA PHE A 57 10.82 -1.38 9.58
C PHE A 57 11.84 -1.03 8.49
N LEU A 58 11.60 -1.58 7.30
CA LEU A 58 12.27 -1.25 6.04
C LEU A 58 11.28 -0.56 5.10
N ASP A 59 11.68 0.57 4.52
CA ASP A 59 10.90 1.26 3.50
C ASP A 59 11.18 0.72 2.08
N GLU A 60 10.33 1.12 1.13
CA GLU A 60 10.42 0.70 -0.27
C GLU A 60 11.81 0.89 -0.88
N ASN A 61 12.48 2.02 -0.61
CA ASN A 61 13.80 2.31 -1.18
C ASN A 61 14.86 1.36 -0.64
N GLN A 62 14.81 1.05 0.65
CA GLN A 62 15.70 0.06 1.27
C GLN A 62 15.48 -1.33 0.66
N LEU A 63 14.22 -1.73 0.45
CA LEU A 63 13.88 -3.01 -0.19
C LEU A 63 14.42 -3.10 -1.62
N ARG A 64 14.31 -2.02 -2.41
CA ARG A 64 14.89 -1.96 -3.76
C ARG A 64 16.41 -2.10 -3.74
N VAL A 65 17.10 -1.42 -2.81
CA VAL A 65 18.56 -1.53 -2.65
C VAL A 65 18.99 -2.94 -2.26
N MET A 66 18.18 -3.63 -1.43
CA MET A 66 18.41 -5.02 -1.04
C MET A 66 18.07 -6.03 -2.17
N GLY A 67 17.52 -5.58 -3.29
CA GLY A 67 17.24 -6.42 -4.46
C GLY A 67 15.92 -7.19 -4.38
N TYR A 68 14.98 -6.78 -3.54
CA TYR A 68 13.63 -7.34 -3.56
C TYR A 68 12.91 -6.96 -4.86
N ASP A 69 12.23 -7.93 -5.46
CA ASP A 69 11.50 -7.76 -6.71
C ASP A 69 10.04 -7.31 -6.52
N LYS A 70 9.51 -7.45 -5.30
CA LYS A 70 8.29 -6.77 -4.81
C LYS A 70 8.65 -5.94 -3.60
N THR A 71 8.13 -4.73 -3.57
CA THR A 71 8.43 -3.73 -2.56
C THR A 71 7.12 -3.10 -2.10
N PRO A 72 6.43 -3.69 -1.09
CA PRO A 72 5.40 -2.92 -0.38
C PRO A 72 6.04 -1.67 0.23
N ASP A 73 5.24 -0.66 0.53
CA ASP A 73 5.76 0.61 1.07
C ASP A 73 6.58 0.40 2.35
N ILE A 74 6.13 -0.55 3.19
CA ILE A 74 6.78 -0.91 4.45
C ILE A 74 6.80 -2.44 4.62
N ILE A 75 7.96 -2.98 5.02
CA ILE A 75 8.08 -4.28 5.69
C ILE A 75 8.46 -4.05 7.14
N LEU A 76 7.73 -4.68 8.06
CA LEU A 76 8.04 -4.65 9.48
C LEU A 76 9.10 -5.70 9.80
N GLU A 77 10.18 -5.30 10.47
CA GLU A 77 11.22 -6.25 10.90
C GLU A 77 10.69 -7.20 11.98
N VAL A 78 9.82 -6.67 12.85
CA VAL A 78 9.06 -7.44 13.84
C VAL A 78 7.58 -7.30 13.50
N PRO A 79 6.87 -8.40 13.18
CA PRO A 79 5.45 -8.36 12.89
C PRO A 79 4.65 -7.77 14.05
N ILE A 80 3.53 -7.14 13.72
CA ILE A 80 2.61 -6.59 14.71
C ILE A 80 1.25 -7.30 14.62
N ALA A 81 0.50 -7.28 15.70
CA ALA A 81 -0.90 -7.65 15.70
C ALA A 81 -1.79 -6.40 15.74
N VAL A 82 -2.78 -6.35 14.85
CA VAL A 82 -3.81 -5.31 14.75
C VAL A 82 -5.16 -6.01 14.71
N GLU A 83 -6.07 -5.70 15.64
CA GLU A 83 -7.37 -6.40 15.76
C GLU A 83 -7.25 -7.94 15.75
N GLY A 84 -6.20 -8.48 16.37
CA GLY A 84 -5.92 -9.92 16.41
C GLY A 84 -5.33 -10.53 15.13
N HIS A 85 -5.08 -9.72 14.09
CA HIS A 85 -4.48 -10.16 12.83
C HIS A 85 -3.00 -9.78 12.80
N ILE A 86 -2.16 -10.74 12.40
CA ILE A 86 -0.72 -10.51 12.22
C ILE A 86 -0.50 -9.69 10.95
N VAL A 87 0.44 -8.74 11.01
CA VAL A 87 0.80 -7.83 9.91
C VAL A 87 2.32 -7.84 9.78
N HIS A 88 2.80 -8.24 8.60
CA HIS A 88 4.22 -8.25 8.24
C HIS A 88 4.61 -7.06 7.35
N TRP A 89 3.67 -6.54 6.57
CA TRP A 89 3.89 -5.43 5.65
C TRP A 89 2.69 -4.49 5.67
N ILE A 90 2.95 -3.22 5.35
CA ILE A 90 1.93 -2.18 5.26
C ILE A 90 2.03 -1.52 3.89
N GLU A 91 0.91 -1.36 3.22
CA GLU A 91 0.77 -0.59 1.98
C GLU A 91 -0.10 0.65 2.22
N SER A 92 0.41 1.81 1.84
CA SER A 92 -0.19 3.13 1.96
C SER A 92 -0.86 3.53 0.65
N LYS A 93 -2.19 3.61 0.63
CA LYS A 93 -2.95 4.11 -0.52
C LYS A 93 -3.59 5.45 -0.18
N ALA A 94 -3.01 6.54 -0.68
CA ALA A 94 -3.58 7.89 -0.56
C ALA A 94 -4.72 8.14 -1.57
N SER A 95 -5.69 7.23 -1.59
CA SER A 95 -6.86 7.22 -2.48
C SER A 95 -8.04 6.55 -1.78
N PHE A 96 -9.24 6.73 -2.32
CA PHE A 96 -10.42 5.99 -1.88
C PHE A 96 -10.40 4.57 -2.46
N GLY A 97 -10.61 3.55 -1.63
CA GLY A 97 -10.68 2.16 -2.06
C GLY A 97 -12.04 1.81 -2.67
N ASP A 98 -12.15 1.87 -4.00
CA ASP A 98 -13.29 1.37 -4.76
C ASP A 98 -13.10 -0.08 -5.25
N ASP A 99 -14.18 -0.75 -5.66
CA ASP A 99 -14.14 -2.16 -6.11
C ASP A 99 -13.17 -2.40 -7.27
N HIS A 100 -13.12 -1.49 -8.26
CA HIS A 100 -12.32 -1.67 -9.44
C HIS A 100 -10.83 -1.55 -9.13
N SER A 101 -10.44 -0.48 -8.44
CA SER A 101 -9.04 -0.26 -8.07
C SER A 101 -8.55 -1.31 -7.07
N HIS A 102 -9.35 -1.63 -6.04
CA HIS A 102 -8.99 -2.63 -5.04
C HIS A 102 -8.78 -4.02 -5.65
N ARG A 103 -9.67 -4.47 -6.53
CA ARG A 103 -9.50 -5.75 -7.25
C ARG A 103 -8.25 -5.79 -8.11
N THR A 104 -7.89 -4.66 -8.72
CA THR A 104 -6.66 -4.54 -9.51
C THR A 104 -5.44 -4.69 -8.59
N TYR A 105 -5.39 -3.95 -7.48
CA TYR A 105 -4.29 -4.05 -6.53
C TYR A 105 -4.16 -5.43 -5.88
N LEU A 106 -5.27 -6.10 -5.56
CA LEU A 106 -5.25 -7.47 -5.05
C LEU A 106 -4.47 -8.40 -5.98
N ASN A 107 -4.79 -8.36 -7.28
CA ASN A 107 -4.21 -9.26 -8.28
C ASN A 107 -2.78 -8.88 -8.66
N GLU A 108 -2.47 -7.59 -8.75
CA GLU A 108 -1.18 -7.12 -9.26
C GLU A 108 -0.12 -6.93 -8.15
N GLN A 109 -0.56 -6.69 -6.91
CA GLN A 109 0.32 -6.29 -5.80
C GLN A 109 0.08 -7.18 -4.56
N PHE A 110 -1.09 -7.09 -3.92
CA PHE A 110 -1.27 -7.58 -2.54
C PHE A 110 -1.09 -9.09 -2.40
N TRP A 111 -1.62 -9.90 -3.33
CA TRP A 111 -1.38 -11.34 -3.28
C TRP A 111 0.09 -11.71 -3.49
N SER A 112 0.83 -10.92 -4.28
CA SER A 112 2.26 -11.15 -4.43
C SER A 112 3.04 -10.82 -3.17
N TYR A 113 2.62 -9.80 -2.42
CA TYR A 113 3.21 -9.47 -1.11
C TYR A 113 2.87 -10.56 -0.10
N TRP A 114 1.60 -10.96 -0.05
CA TRP A 114 1.14 -12.02 0.83
C TRP A 114 1.90 -13.34 0.64
N ASN A 115 2.08 -13.78 -0.61
CA ASN A 115 2.82 -15.00 -0.92
C ASN A 115 4.30 -14.96 -0.50
N ARG A 116 4.88 -13.78 -0.32
CA ARG A 116 6.33 -13.60 -0.03
C ARG A 116 6.60 -13.27 1.43
N PHE A 117 5.77 -12.41 2.00
CA PHE A 117 6.00 -11.80 3.30
C PHE A 117 4.92 -12.19 4.33
N GLY A 118 3.88 -12.90 3.90
CA GLY A 118 2.76 -13.28 4.76
C GLY A 118 1.67 -12.20 4.87
N PRO A 119 0.78 -12.31 5.86
CA PRO A 119 -0.32 -11.36 6.06
C PRO A 119 0.11 -9.90 6.15
N GLY A 120 -0.73 -8.99 5.68
CA GLY A 120 -0.42 -7.56 5.63
C GLY A 120 -1.62 -6.65 5.75
N LEU A 121 -1.33 -5.36 5.83
CA LEU A 121 -2.28 -4.28 6.05
C LEU A 121 -2.25 -3.31 4.87
N VAL A 122 -3.41 -2.91 4.37
CA VAL A 122 -3.55 -1.83 3.41
C VAL A 122 -4.31 -0.69 4.07
N ILE A 123 -3.73 0.51 4.03
CA ILE A 123 -4.34 1.74 4.57
C ILE A 123 -4.86 2.58 3.41
N TYR A 124 -6.18 2.70 3.28
CA TYR A 124 -6.84 3.64 2.36
C TYR A 124 -7.15 4.95 3.08
N TRP A 125 -6.25 5.93 2.99
CA TRP A 125 -6.30 7.16 3.79
C TRP A 125 -7.54 8.05 3.57
N TYR A 126 -8.26 7.85 2.46
CA TYR A 126 -9.51 8.56 2.18
C TYR A 126 -10.75 7.68 2.33
N GLY A 127 -10.62 6.52 2.99
CA GLY A 127 -11.69 5.55 3.20
C GLY A 127 -11.79 4.51 2.08
N PHE A 128 -12.65 3.52 2.28
CA PHE A 128 -12.91 2.45 1.32
C PHE A 128 -14.34 1.93 1.50
N ILE A 129 -14.83 1.18 0.51
CA ILE A 129 -16.12 0.48 0.58
C ILE A 129 -15.99 -0.69 1.57
N GLU A 130 -16.77 -0.71 2.65
CA GLU A 130 -16.63 -1.69 3.75
C GLU A 130 -16.63 -3.15 3.28
N GLU A 131 -17.42 -3.47 2.25
CA GLU A 131 -17.52 -4.81 1.66
C GLU A 131 -16.21 -5.32 1.04
N LEU A 132 -15.22 -4.45 0.82
CA LEU A 132 -13.90 -4.82 0.32
C LEU A 132 -13.05 -5.56 1.36
N ASP A 133 -13.30 -5.36 2.66
CA ASP A 133 -12.56 -6.06 3.75
C ASP A 133 -12.99 -7.53 3.92
N CYS A 134 -13.49 -8.15 2.84
CA CYS A 134 -13.85 -9.56 2.79
C CYS A 134 -12.64 -10.51 2.71
N GLN A 135 -11.43 -9.99 2.50
CA GLN A 135 -10.18 -10.78 2.44
C GLN A 135 -9.42 -10.80 3.76
N ARG A 136 -9.98 -10.24 4.84
CA ARG A 136 -9.39 -10.21 6.18
C ARG A 136 -8.94 -11.59 6.66
N ASP A 137 -9.82 -12.60 6.56
CA ASP A 137 -9.53 -13.99 6.96
C ASP A 137 -8.44 -14.65 6.09
N ARG A 138 -8.17 -14.10 4.91
CA ARG A 138 -7.10 -14.54 4.01
C ARG A 138 -5.79 -13.80 4.26
N GLY A 139 -5.75 -12.87 5.22
CA GLY A 139 -4.55 -12.17 5.64
C GLY A 139 -4.30 -10.83 4.95
N ILE A 140 -5.30 -10.24 4.29
CA ILE A 140 -5.24 -8.85 3.82
C ILE A 140 -6.23 -8.04 4.65
N LEU A 141 -5.72 -7.24 5.57
CA LEU A 141 -6.52 -6.36 6.43
C LEU A 141 -6.63 -4.97 5.78
N LEU A 142 -7.83 -4.38 5.79
CA LEU A 142 -8.05 -3.00 5.35
C LEU A 142 -8.31 -2.06 6.54
N LYS A 143 -7.71 -0.86 6.49
CA LYS A 143 -7.97 0.24 7.42
C LYS A 143 -8.07 1.55 6.65
N ASP A 144 -8.77 2.52 7.21
CA ASP A 144 -8.85 3.90 6.70
C ASP A 144 -7.87 4.87 7.42
N CYS A 145 -7.19 4.38 8.45
CA CYS A 145 -6.23 5.15 9.23
C CYS A 145 -5.16 4.23 9.86
N PHE A 146 -4.07 4.84 10.34
CA PHE A 146 -3.02 4.11 11.04
C PHE A 146 -3.56 3.49 12.35
N PRO A 147 -3.38 2.18 12.60
CA PRO A 147 -3.97 1.50 13.75
C PRO A 147 -3.41 2.03 15.06
N THR A 148 -4.28 2.20 16.06
CA THR A 148 -3.88 2.69 17.37
C THR A 148 -3.62 1.55 18.37
N ASP A 149 -4.29 0.42 18.14
CA ASP A 149 -4.32 -0.83 18.91
C ASP A 149 -3.24 -1.83 18.47
N ILE A 150 -2.00 -1.35 18.36
CA ILE A 150 -0.87 -2.19 17.93
C ILE A 150 -0.31 -2.99 19.10
N VAL A 151 -0.21 -4.31 18.94
CA VAL A 151 0.50 -5.21 19.86
C VAL A 151 1.74 -5.77 19.17
N LEU A 152 2.90 -5.62 19.79
CA LEU A 152 4.14 -6.23 19.30
C LEU A 152 4.06 -7.74 19.45
N CYS A 153 4.28 -8.46 18.36
CA CYS A 153 4.51 -9.90 18.43
C CYS A 153 5.91 -10.10 19.01
N ASN A 154 6.01 -10.19 20.33
CA ASN A 154 7.25 -10.65 20.94
C ASN A 154 7.58 -12.00 20.32
N ALA A 155 8.84 -12.19 19.92
CA ALA A 155 9.38 -13.53 19.68
C ALA A 155 9.37 -14.27 21.02
N ALA A 156 8.20 -14.74 21.44
CA ALA A 156 8.05 -15.59 22.61
C ALA A 156 8.77 -16.89 22.28
N GLN A 157 9.82 -17.13 23.06
CA GLN A 157 10.43 -18.41 23.42
C GLN A 157 9.67 -19.60 22.84
N GLN A 158 10.37 -20.42 22.04
CA GLN A 158 9.95 -21.79 21.78
C GLN A 158 9.57 -22.43 23.12
N ASP A 159 8.27 -22.67 23.33
CA ASP A 159 7.79 -23.48 24.44
C ASP A 159 8.52 -24.83 24.34
N GLY A 160 9.49 -25.02 25.23
CA GLY A 160 10.07 -26.33 25.45
C GLY A 160 8.95 -27.30 25.84
N PRO A 161 9.00 -28.56 25.40
CA PRO A 161 7.95 -29.50 25.70
C PRO A 161 7.77 -29.63 27.22
N PRO A 162 6.54 -29.85 27.70
CA PRO A 162 6.29 -30.03 29.12
C PRO A 162 7.13 -31.20 29.64
N GLN A 163 7.97 -30.95 30.64
CA GLN A 163 8.59 -32.03 31.40
C GLN A 163 7.49 -32.75 32.18
N GLU A 164 7.18 -33.97 31.75
CA GLU A 164 6.39 -34.90 32.56
C GLU A 164 7.16 -35.24 33.84
N PRO A 165 6.49 -35.28 35.00
CA PRO A 165 7.11 -35.73 36.24
C PRO A 165 7.05 -37.27 36.34
N GLU A 166 8.20 -37.92 36.29
CA GLU A 166 8.49 -39.18 37.01
C GLU A 166 9.92 -39.17 37.58
#